data_AF-A0A8T6E360-F1
#
_entry.id   AF-A0A8T6E360-F1
#
_cell.length_a   1.000
_cell.length_b   1.000
_cell.length_c   1.000
_cell.angle_alpha   90.00
_cell.angle_beta   90.00
_cell.angle_gamma   90.00
#
_symmetry.space_group_name_H-M   'P 1'
#
loop_
_entity.id
_entity.type
_entity.pdbx_description
1 polymer ?
#
loop_
_entity_poly.entity_id
_entity_poly.type
_entity_poly.pdbx_seq_one_letter_code
_entity_poly.pdbx_strand_id
1 'polypeptide(L)'
;MTSHAAPTPEPLLIEARVLTPDGASLRHAHDAVACLEGRIVAVGTPEDCARALPADHRRIVVPGASVLPGFIDAHLHVLAAAMAEAGVDCSPRAVSTIPELLDLIARAAAERPPGSWVRAHGYEETMLAERRHPTRSELDAAAPGHPVRLTHRSGHAEVLNSRALALAGIDESVPEPPGAAFGRSLEDGRLDGLLLDMADRVEAAMPPPDSSAVEAAVGAWARERLAEGVTTLVDAGPRNSLSEWATLAGLAADGTLPQRLVVMEGAAHLGELPEQAAGGRARRGEVKVQPHALEGDVVGVEDLAAVVRAAAGAGRRVAVHAPTVESVRAALDAFRAAGDPRGHRIEHAPLLPRDLVEAIAEAGVAVVAQPGLLTEVTARYEQLLSPAERERLHPWRDAINAGVTLAFSSDAPVSRSGPLAASTAASSERPGTLAPGQAIEPFEALAAWTSGAAAVCALDDRGRVEPGRVADLVVVEGPLETDPAACRVLATVVAGEVLYEAPGVGSAGSRD
;
A
#
# COMPACT_ATOMS: atom_id res chain seq x y z
N MET A 1 30.53 14.93 5.49
CA MET A 1 29.06 14.90 5.51
C MET A 1 28.64 14.93 6.97
N THR A 2 28.13 16.07 7.43
CA THR A 2 27.61 16.23 8.79
C THR A 2 26.36 15.38 8.91
N SER A 3 26.45 14.29 9.69
CA SER A 3 25.31 13.52 10.18
C SER A 3 24.33 14.48 10.86
N HIS A 4 23.29 14.92 10.15
CA HIS A 4 22.11 15.49 10.79
C HIS A 4 21.38 14.33 11.45
N ALA A 5 21.68 14.09 12.72
CA ALA A 5 20.77 13.33 13.56
C ALA A 5 19.42 14.06 13.50
N ALA A 6 18.32 13.33 13.27
CA ALA A 6 17.00 13.91 13.34
C ALA A 6 16.85 14.61 14.71
N PRO A 7 16.28 15.83 14.75
CA PRO A 7 16.10 16.54 16.01
C PRO A 7 15.30 15.67 16.98
N THR A 8 15.69 15.68 18.25
CA THR A 8 14.95 14.96 19.29
C THR A 8 13.52 15.51 19.33
N PRO A 9 12.49 14.65 19.24
CA PRO A 9 11.09 15.08 19.31
C PRO A 9 10.82 15.84 20.61
N GLU A 10 9.99 16.89 20.52
CA GLU A 10 9.52 17.58 21.72
C GLU A 10 8.72 16.63 22.63
N PRO A 11 8.84 16.74 23.97
CA PRO A 11 7.99 15.99 24.88
C PRO A 11 6.51 16.29 24.59
N LEU A 12 5.67 15.26 24.51
CA LEU A 12 4.28 15.37 24.04
C LEU A 12 3.32 14.66 24.99
N LEU A 13 2.27 15.35 25.41
CA LEU A 13 1.12 14.79 26.12
C LEU A 13 -0.11 14.85 25.21
N ILE A 14 -0.76 13.71 25.01
CA ILE A 14 -2.03 13.61 24.29
C ILE A 14 -3.11 13.23 25.28
N GLU A 15 -4.14 14.06 25.40
CA GLU A 15 -5.32 13.82 26.25
C GLU A 15 -6.51 13.46 25.36
N ALA A 16 -6.79 12.16 25.28
CA ALA A 16 -7.79 11.53 24.42
C ALA A 16 -8.07 10.10 24.94
N ARG A 17 -9.23 9.54 24.57
CA ARG A 17 -9.57 8.14 24.89
C ARG A 17 -8.51 7.19 24.31
N VAL A 18 -7.77 6.47 25.14
CA VAL A 18 -6.72 5.56 24.67
C VAL A 18 -7.34 4.24 24.26
N LEU A 19 -7.25 3.91 22.97
CA LEU A 19 -7.79 2.68 22.39
C LEU A 19 -6.66 1.82 21.83
N THR A 20 -6.58 0.58 22.29
CA THR A 20 -5.64 -0.41 21.72
C THR A 20 -6.44 -1.56 21.09
N PRO A 21 -6.56 -1.60 19.75
CA PRO A 21 -7.13 -2.74 19.05
C PRO A 21 -6.18 -3.94 19.17
N ASP A 22 -6.58 -4.95 19.95
CA ASP A 22 -5.77 -6.16 20.15
C ASP A 22 -6.25 -7.37 19.34
N GLY A 23 -7.23 -7.16 18.44
CA GLY A 23 -7.87 -8.18 17.62
C GLY A 23 -8.98 -8.95 18.33
N ALA A 24 -9.09 -8.86 19.66
CA ALA A 24 -10.17 -9.49 20.44
C ALA A 24 -11.17 -8.45 20.97
N SER A 25 -10.73 -7.22 21.18
CA SER A 25 -11.55 -6.12 21.67
C SER A 25 -10.94 -4.77 21.34
N LEU A 26 -11.77 -3.72 21.43
CA LEU A 26 -11.29 -2.35 21.54
C LEU A 26 -11.20 -1.98 23.03
N ARG A 27 -10.01 -2.10 23.62
CA ARG A 27 -9.83 -1.79 25.04
C ARG A 27 -9.72 -0.28 25.23
N HIS A 28 -10.66 0.28 25.98
CA HIS A 28 -10.55 1.60 26.58
C HIS A 28 -10.22 1.47 28.06
N ALA A 29 -9.10 2.04 28.50
CA ALA A 29 -8.70 1.97 29.90
C ALA A 29 -8.15 3.30 30.47
N HIS A 30 -7.75 4.21 29.59
CA HIS A 30 -6.97 5.38 29.95
C HIS A 30 -7.36 6.58 29.07
N ASP A 31 -7.03 7.78 29.53
CA ASP A 31 -7.47 9.03 28.90
C ASP A 31 -6.28 9.92 28.47
N ALA A 32 -5.05 9.43 28.60
CA ALA A 32 -3.86 10.13 28.16
C ALA A 32 -2.68 9.20 27.81
N VAL A 33 -1.80 9.73 26.95
CA VAL A 33 -0.51 9.13 26.56
C VAL A 33 0.58 10.20 26.66
N ALA A 34 1.67 9.88 27.35
CA ALA A 34 2.88 10.71 27.39
C ALA A 34 3.98 10.11 26.51
N CYS A 35 4.60 10.97 25.69
CA CYS A 35 5.68 10.62 24.78
C CYS A 35 6.92 11.45 25.09
N LEU A 36 8.08 10.80 25.15
CA LEU A 36 9.38 11.42 25.39
C LEU A 36 10.45 10.70 24.58
N GLU A 37 11.34 11.44 23.92
CA GLU A 37 12.42 10.88 23.09
C GLU A 37 11.92 9.86 22.05
N GLY A 38 10.74 10.12 21.50
CA GLY A 38 10.09 9.28 20.49
C GLY A 38 9.51 7.96 20.97
N ARG A 39 9.39 7.77 22.29
CA ARG A 39 8.75 6.60 22.91
C ARG A 39 7.58 6.99 23.80
N ILE A 40 6.65 6.06 23.96
CA ILE A 40 5.59 6.16 24.95
C ILE A 40 6.22 5.89 26.33
N VAL A 41 6.12 6.83 27.25
CA VAL A 41 6.66 6.70 28.62
C VAL A 41 5.60 6.46 29.67
N ALA A 42 4.35 6.87 29.42
CA ALA A 42 3.21 6.56 30.28
C ALA A 42 1.90 6.51 29.48
N VAL A 43 0.96 5.71 29.97
CA VAL A 43 -0.44 5.62 29.51
C VAL A 43 -1.30 5.55 30.77
N GLY A 44 -2.25 6.46 30.93
CA GLY A 44 -2.95 6.60 32.22
C GLY A 44 -3.91 7.78 32.26
N THR A 45 -4.05 8.40 33.43
CA THR A 45 -4.74 9.70 33.54
C THR A 45 -3.85 10.82 33.00
N PRO A 46 -4.41 11.99 32.63
CA PRO A 46 -3.63 13.16 32.25
C PRO A 46 -2.59 13.56 33.30
N GLU A 47 -2.93 13.47 34.60
CA GLU A 47 -2.01 13.82 35.69
C GLU A 47 -0.84 12.83 35.82
N ASP A 48 -1.10 11.53 35.67
CA ASP A 48 -0.06 10.50 35.68
C ASP A 48 0.91 10.69 34.51
N CYS A 49 0.36 10.97 33.32
CA CYS A 49 1.13 11.19 32.11
C CYS A 49 1.95 12.50 32.18
N ALA A 50 1.37 13.59 32.69
CA ALA A 50 2.08 14.85 32.90
C ALA A 50 3.27 14.72 33.87
N ARG A 51 3.13 13.90 34.93
CA ARG A 51 4.23 13.61 35.88
C ARG A 51 5.41 12.85 35.26
N ALA A 52 5.18 12.14 34.15
CA ALA A 52 6.21 11.42 33.41
C ALA A 52 6.99 12.31 32.43
N LEU A 53 6.58 13.58 32.25
CA LEU A 53 7.17 14.51 31.30
C LEU A 53 7.90 15.67 32.01
N PRO A 54 8.83 16.35 31.33
CA PRO A 54 9.37 17.63 31.79
C PRO A 54 8.28 18.70 31.94
N ALA A 55 8.57 19.75 32.71
CA ALA A 55 7.64 20.86 32.91
C ALA A 55 7.26 21.56 31.59
N ASP A 56 8.20 21.66 30.66
CA ASP A 56 7.97 22.11 29.29
C ASP A 56 7.67 20.91 28.39
N HIS A 57 6.42 20.79 27.96
CA HIS A 57 5.96 19.76 27.04
C HIS A 57 4.78 20.29 26.22
N ARG A 58 4.66 19.81 24.99
CA ARG A 58 3.50 20.09 24.14
C ARG A 58 2.29 19.30 24.64
N ARG A 59 1.10 19.90 24.54
CA ARG A 59 -0.17 19.25 24.87
C ARG A 59 -1.11 19.25 23.67
N ILE A 60 -1.69 18.11 23.36
CA ILE A 60 -2.83 17.96 22.44
C ILE A 60 -4.03 17.52 23.27
N VAL A 61 -4.99 18.41 23.46
CA VAL A 61 -6.20 18.15 24.26
C VAL A 61 -7.40 18.14 23.33
N VAL A 62 -7.99 16.96 23.14
CA VAL A 62 -9.07 16.74 22.17
C VAL A 62 -10.19 15.91 22.81
N PRO A 63 -11.03 16.53 23.68
CA PRO A 63 -12.07 15.80 24.39
C PRO A 63 -13.02 15.07 23.44
N GLY A 64 -13.30 13.80 23.71
CA GLY A 64 -14.18 12.96 22.88
C GLY A 64 -13.49 12.30 21.69
N ALA A 65 -12.27 12.71 21.34
CA ALA A 65 -11.43 11.99 20.38
C ALA A 65 -10.77 10.77 21.04
N SER A 66 -10.19 9.91 20.20
CA SER A 66 -9.46 8.71 20.59
C SER A 66 -8.04 8.73 20.07
N VAL A 67 -7.11 8.14 20.80
CA VAL A 67 -5.74 7.89 20.35
C VAL A 67 -5.51 6.39 20.18
N LEU A 68 -4.94 6.02 19.04
CA LEU A 68 -4.65 4.65 18.63
C LEU A 68 -3.17 4.50 18.25
N PRO A 69 -2.65 3.27 18.14
CA PRO A 69 -1.40 3.05 17.42
C PRO A 69 -1.53 3.60 15.99
N GLY A 70 -0.49 4.24 15.49
CA GLY A 70 -0.45 4.71 14.11
C GLY A 70 -0.61 3.55 13.13
N PHE A 71 -1.28 3.81 12.00
CA PHE A 71 -1.55 2.77 11.01
C PHE A 71 -0.26 2.37 10.27
N ILE A 72 -0.14 1.06 10.03
CA ILE A 72 0.92 0.42 9.29
C ILE A 72 0.30 -0.09 8.00
N ASP A 73 0.69 0.50 6.88
CA ASP A 73 0.31 -0.04 5.57
C ASP A 73 1.28 -1.15 5.19
N ALA A 74 0.83 -2.40 5.39
CA ALA A 74 1.69 -3.59 5.37
C ALA A 74 2.16 -4.02 3.97
N HIS A 75 1.64 -3.39 2.91
CA HIS A 75 2.00 -3.68 1.52
C HIS A 75 1.58 -2.52 0.61
N LEU A 76 2.55 -1.83 0.03
CA LEU A 76 2.34 -0.83 -1.01
C LEU A 76 3.59 -0.70 -1.88
N HIS A 77 3.54 0.19 -2.86
CA HIS A 77 4.68 0.52 -3.71
C HIS A 77 4.92 2.03 -3.69
N VAL A 78 5.83 2.55 -2.85
CA VAL A 78 5.95 3.99 -2.52
C VAL A 78 6.14 4.84 -3.78
N LEU A 79 7.15 4.50 -4.59
CA LEU A 79 7.48 5.28 -5.79
C LEU A 79 6.37 5.16 -6.83
N ALA A 80 5.82 3.96 -7.05
CA ALA A 80 4.74 3.76 -8.00
C ALA A 80 3.48 4.51 -7.56
N ALA A 81 3.15 4.51 -6.27
CA ALA A 81 2.00 5.19 -5.69
C ALA A 81 2.13 6.71 -5.83
N ALA A 82 3.26 7.28 -5.41
CA ALA A 82 3.52 8.71 -5.53
C ALA A 82 3.51 9.18 -6.99
N MET A 83 4.13 8.42 -7.89
CA MET A 83 4.17 8.76 -9.32
C MET A 83 2.81 8.60 -10.00
N ALA A 84 2.00 7.62 -9.59
CA ALA A 84 0.63 7.48 -10.06
C ALA A 84 -0.21 8.68 -9.58
N GLU A 85 -0.15 9.06 -8.32
CA GLU A 85 -0.91 10.21 -7.80
C GLU A 85 -0.46 11.55 -8.42
N ALA A 86 0.79 11.68 -8.86
CA ALA A 86 1.26 12.82 -9.65
C ALA A 86 0.83 12.78 -11.13
N GLY A 87 0.34 11.63 -11.60
CA GLY A 87 -0.16 11.41 -12.96
C GLY A 87 -1.60 11.89 -13.17
N VAL A 88 -2.10 11.70 -14.39
CA VAL A 88 -3.48 12.02 -14.76
C VAL A 88 -4.39 10.86 -14.37
N ASP A 89 -5.23 11.06 -13.36
CA ASP A 89 -6.21 10.06 -12.94
C ASP A 89 -7.32 9.89 -13.99
N CYS A 90 -7.31 8.75 -14.67
CA CYS A 90 -8.33 8.33 -15.63
C CYS A 90 -9.16 7.16 -15.10
N SER A 91 -9.25 6.99 -13.78
CA SER A 91 -10.05 5.92 -13.17
C SER A 91 -11.56 6.13 -13.33
N PRO A 92 -12.39 5.09 -13.10
CA PRO A 92 -13.86 5.21 -13.13
C PRO A 92 -14.45 6.25 -12.16
N ARG A 93 -13.66 6.76 -11.21
CA ARG A 93 -14.05 7.88 -10.33
C ARG A 93 -13.93 9.25 -11.04
N ALA A 94 -13.00 9.36 -11.99
CA ALA A 94 -12.68 10.59 -12.69
C ALA A 94 -13.39 10.69 -14.05
N VAL A 95 -13.56 9.57 -14.76
CA VAL A 95 -14.11 9.52 -16.11
C VAL A 95 -15.04 8.33 -16.32
N SER A 96 -16.00 8.49 -17.22
CA SER A 96 -16.97 7.45 -17.59
C SER A 96 -17.03 7.18 -19.10
N THR A 97 -16.33 7.98 -19.90
CA THR A 97 -16.31 7.90 -21.36
C THR A 97 -14.91 8.14 -21.92
N ILE A 98 -14.63 7.66 -23.14
CA ILE A 98 -13.37 7.92 -23.83
C ILE A 98 -13.16 9.42 -24.08
N PRO A 99 -14.15 10.20 -24.57
CA PRO A 99 -13.99 11.65 -24.71
C PRO A 99 -13.57 12.37 -23.42
N GLU A 100 -14.17 12.05 -22.27
CA GLU A 100 -13.77 12.63 -20.98
C GLU A 100 -12.31 12.29 -20.62
N LEU A 101 -11.90 11.04 -20.87
CA LEU A 101 -10.52 10.59 -20.69
C LEU A 101 -9.55 11.36 -21.59
N LEU A 102 -9.88 11.52 -22.87
CA LEU A 102 -9.05 12.26 -23.83
C LEU A 102 -8.96 13.75 -23.46
N ASP A 103 -10.03 14.35 -22.96
CA ASP A 103 -10.05 15.72 -22.47
C ASP A 103 -9.10 15.93 -21.28
N LEU A 104 -9.05 14.99 -20.33
CA LEU A 104 -8.09 15.05 -19.22
C LEU A 104 -6.65 14.97 -19.72
N ILE A 105 -6.37 14.06 -20.65
CA ILE A 105 -5.04 13.93 -21.27
C ILE A 105 -4.66 15.19 -22.04
N ALA A 106 -5.58 15.79 -22.80
CA ALA A 106 -5.34 17.00 -23.57
C ALA A 106 -5.04 18.21 -22.67
N ARG A 107 -5.79 18.38 -21.57
CA ARG A 107 -5.52 19.44 -20.56
C ARG A 107 -4.16 19.24 -19.93
N ALA A 108 -3.84 18.01 -19.51
CA ALA A 108 -2.55 17.68 -18.93
C ALA A 108 -1.38 17.94 -19.90
N ALA A 109 -1.56 17.63 -21.19
CA ALA A 109 -0.58 17.92 -22.23
C ALA A 109 -0.35 19.43 -22.40
N ALA A 110 -1.42 20.23 -22.40
CA ALA A 110 -1.36 21.69 -22.58
C ALA A 110 -0.60 22.43 -21.46
N GLU A 111 -0.58 21.86 -20.25
CA GLU A 111 0.12 22.43 -19.09
C GLU A 111 1.60 22.02 -19.02
N ARG A 112 2.08 21.19 -19.95
CA ARG A 112 3.41 20.58 -19.91
C ARG A 112 4.30 21.08 -21.06
N PRO A 113 5.64 21.12 -20.87
CA PRO A 113 6.56 21.45 -21.97
C PRO A 113 6.43 20.47 -23.14
N PRO A 114 6.44 20.93 -24.40
CA PRO A 114 6.37 20.05 -25.57
C PRO A 114 7.39 18.91 -25.53
N GLY A 115 6.96 17.69 -25.87
CA GLY A 115 7.81 16.50 -25.87
C GLY A 115 7.96 15.81 -24.52
N SER A 116 7.50 16.40 -23.42
CA SER A 116 7.43 15.71 -22.11
C SER A 116 6.32 14.67 -22.09
N TRP A 117 6.53 13.60 -21.31
CA TRP A 117 5.57 12.49 -21.20
C TRP A 117 4.32 12.88 -20.41
N VAL A 118 3.16 12.53 -20.97
CA VAL A 118 1.89 12.53 -20.23
C VAL A 118 1.67 11.11 -19.69
N ARG A 119 1.70 10.99 -18.36
CA ARG A 119 1.44 9.75 -17.63
C ARG A 119 0.00 9.79 -17.14
N ALA A 120 -0.85 8.92 -17.68
CA ALA A 120 -2.23 8.75 -17.27
C ALA A 120 -2.45 7.31 -16.81
N HIS A 121 -3.36 7.07 -15.86
CA HIS A 121 -3.50 5.76 -15.24
C HIS A 121 -4.92 5.47 -14.75
N GLY A 122 -5.16 4.19 -14.45
CA GLY A 122 -6.31 3.73 -13.68
C GLY A 122 -7.58 3.52 -14.49
N TYR A 123 -7.57 3.76 -15.80
CA TYR A 123 -8.73 3.51 -16.66
C TYR A 123 -9.07 2.01 -16.71
N GLU A 124 -10.34 1.72 -16.97
CA GLU A 124 -10.88 0.37 -17.09
C GLU A 124 -11.91 0.37 -18.23
N GLU A 125 -11.62 -0.31 -19.34
CA GLU A 125 -12.43 -0.21 -20.55
C GLU A 125 -13.85 -0.74 -20.37
N THR A 126 -14.04 -1.73 -19.49
CA THR A 126 -15.36 -2.31 -19.26
C THR A 126 -16.30 -1.36 -18.52
N MET A 127 -15.73 -0.34 -17.86
CA MET A 127 -16.44 0.71 -17.12
C MET A 127 -16.65 1.98 -17.95
N LEU A 128 -16.00 2.10 -19.11
CA LEU A 128 -16.26 3.18 -20.07
C LEU A 128 -17.55 2.89 -20.85
N ALA A 129 -18.30 3.94 -21.21
CA ALA A 129 -19.54 3.80 -21.98
C ALA A 129 -19.33 3.06 -23.31
N GLU A 130 -18.17 3.24 -23.93
CA GLU A 130 -17.79 2.63 -25.21
C GLU A 130 -17.38 1.16 -25.11
N ARG A 131 -17.09 0.65 -23.90
CA ARG A 131 -16.66 -0.75 -23.65
C ARG A 131 -15.49 -1.21 -24.52
N ARG A 132 -14.54 -0.30 -24.77
CA ARG A 132 -13.31 -0.55 -25.53
C ARG A 132 -12.17 0.30 -24.98
N HIS A 133 -10.93 -0.08 -25.32
CA HIS A 133 -9.79 0.77 -25.04
C HIS A 133 -9.80 2.03 -25.94
N PRO A 134 -9.26 3.16 -25.47
CA PRO A 134 -8.84 4.26 -26.34
C PRO A 134 -7.81 3.76 -27.36
N THR A 135 -7.74 4.43 -28.50
CA THR A 135 -6.81 4.07 -29.58
C THR A 135 -5.61 5.02 -29.64
N ARG A 136 -4.53 4.55 -30.25
CA ARG A 136 -3.30 5.29 -30.58
C ARG A 136 -3.63 6.63 -31.23
N SER A 137 -4.52 6.62 -32.21
CA SER A 137 -4.91 7.82 -32.97
C SER A 137 -5.75 8.80 -32.16
N GLU A 138 -6.60 8.32 -31.25
CA GLU A 138 -7.33 9.17 -30.30
C GLU A 138 -6.35 9.87 -29.34
N LEU A 139 -5.34 9.15 -28.84
CA LEU A 139 -4.29 9.72 -27.99
C LEU A 139 -3.36 10.67 -28.76
N ASP A 140 -3.05 10.39 -30.03
CA ASP A 140 -2.30 11.30 -30.90
C ASP A 140 -3.06 12.62 -31.09
N ALA A 141 -4.37 12.57 -31.26
CA ALA A 141 -5.21 13.76 -31.39
C ALA A 141 -5.31 14.56 -30.08
N ALA A 142 -5.39 13.87 -28.94
CA ALA A 142 -5.45 14.51 -27.62
C ALA A 142 -4.14 15.20 -27.23
N ALA A 143 -2.98 14.66 -27.63
CA ALA A 143 -1.67 15.17 -27.22
C ALA A 143 -0.62 15.11 -28.35
N PRO A 144 -0.79 15.85 -29.46
CA PRO A 144 0.02 15.71 -30.67
C PRO A 144 1.51 16.04 -30.49
N GLY A 145 1.85 16.85 -29.46
CA GLY A 145 3.22 17.24 -29.13
C GLY A 145 3.93 16.33 -28.12
N HIS A 146 3.26 15.31 -27.58
CA HIS A 146 3.72 14.61 -26.37
C HIS A 146 3.63 13.09 -26.54
N PRO A 147 4.60 12.31 -26.02
CA PRO A 147 4.38 10.89 -25.81
C PRO A 147 3.37 10.68 -24.67
N VAL A 148 2.39 9.80 -24.89
CA VAL A 148 1.35 9.47 -23.91
C VAL A 148 1.45 8.00 -23.54
N ARG A 149 1.42 7.73 -22.24
CA ARG A 149 1.20 6.40 -21.66
C ARG A 149 -0.07 6.44 -20.83
N LEU A 150 -1.05 5.63 -21.21
CA LEU A 150 -2.27 5.41 -20.45
C LEU A 150 -2.24 3.98 -19.87
N THR A 151 -1.96 3.86 -18.58
CA THR A 151 -1.87 2.57 -17.89
C THR A 151 -3.25 2.10 -17.43
N HIS A 152 -3.61 0.88 -17.80
CA HIS A 152 -4.84 0.23 -17.39
C HIS A 152 -4.81 -0.08 -15.90
N ARG A 153 -5.98 -0.11 -15.25
CA ARG A 153 -6.10 -0.39 -13.83
C ARG A 153 -5.49 -1.73 -13.40
N SER A 154 -5.42 -2.71 -14.30
CA SER A 154 -4.77 -3.99 -14.03
C SER A 154 -3.26 -3.91 -13.83
N GLY A 155 -2.59 -2.84 -14.31
CA GLY A 155 -1.14 -2.75 -14.40
C GLY A 155 -0.51 -3.62 -15.52
N HIS A 156 -1.29 -4.53 -16.12
CA HIS A 156 -0.84 -5.45 -17.18
C HIS A 156 -1.13 -4.95 -18.60
N ALA A 157 -1.82 -3.82 -18.75
CA ALA A 157 -2.17 -3.28 -20.05
C ALA A 157 -1.89 -1.77 -20.12
N GLU A 158 -1.48 -1.29 -21.29
CA GLU A 158 -1.16 0.11 -21.53
C GLU A 158 -1.59 0.52 -22.93
N VAL A 159 -2.13 1.72 -23.10
CA VAL A 159 -2.36 2.32 -24.41
C VAL A 159 -1.34 3.43 -24.64
N LEU A 160 -0.57 3.30 -25.71
CA LEU A 160 0.42 4.28 -26.14
C LEU A 160 -0.02 5.01 -27.40
N ASN A 161 0.34 6.30 -27.49
CA ASN A 161 0.24 7.03 -28.74
C ASN A 161 1.43 6.76 -29.67
N SER A 162 1.40 7.29 -30.89
CA SER A 162 2.43 7.01 -31.91
C SER A 162 3.82 7.42 -31.46
N ARG A 163 3.93 8.55 -30.73
CA ARG A 163 5.22 9.05 -30.24
C ARG A 163 5.79 8.17 -29.12
N ALA A 164 4.96 7.69 -28.20
CA ALA A 164 5.38 6.80 -27.13
C ALA A 164 5.82 5.42 -27.67
N LEU A 165 5.09 4.85 -28.64
CA LEU A 165 5.49 3.61 -29.33
C LEU A 165 6.86 3.75 -29.99
N ALA A 166 7.08 4.86 -30.71
CA ALA A 166 8.36 5.12 -31.37
C ALA A 166 9.52 5.23 -30.37
N LEU A 167 9.31 5.88 -29.21
CA LEU A 167 10.32 5.96 -28.15
C LEU A 167 10.59 4.59 -27.51
N ALA A 168 9.58 3.72 -27.39
CA ALA A 168 9.75 2.35 -26.92
C ALA A 168 10.36 1.40 -27.97
N GLY A 169 10.67 1.92 -29.16
CA GLY A 169 11.18 1.14 -30.29
C GLY A 169 10.20 0.06 -30.73
N ILE A 170 8.89 0.33 -30.65
CA ILE A 170 7.83 -0.57 -31.08
C ILE A 170 7.23 0.02 -32.36
N ASP A 171 7.33 -0.75 -33.45
CA ASP A 171 6.69 -0.45 -34.72
C ASP A 171 5.98 -1.70 -35.27
N GLU A 172 5.37 -1.57 -36.45
CA GLU A 172 4.56 -2.62 -37.06
C GLU A 172 5.35 -3.92 -37.35
N SER A 173 6.68 -3.85 -37.40
CA SER A 173 7.57 -4.98 -37.70
C SER A 173 8.06 -5.74 -36.46
N VAL A 174 7.91 -5.16 -35.26
CA VAL A 174 8.39 -5.77 -34.01
C VAL A 174 7.47 -6.94 -33.64
N PRO A 175 7.99 -8.17 -33.51
CA PRO A 175 7.20 -9.30 -33.05
C PRO A 175 6.88 -9.18 -31.55
N GLU A 176 5.76 -9.75 -31.14
CA GLU A 176 5.35 -9.84 -29.74
C GLU A 176 6.33 -10.73 -28.96
N PRO A 177 6.91 -10.26 -27.84
CA PRO A 177 7.67 -11.12 -26.94
C PRO A 177 6.79 -12.23 -26.34
N PRO A 178 7.38 -13.36 -25.91
CA PRO A 178 6.63 -14.40 -25.19
C PRO A 178 5.85 -13.82 -24.00
N GLY A 179 4.55 -14.12 -23.92
CA GLY A 179 3.66 -13.65 -22.84
C GLY A 179 3.09 -12.24 -23.04
N ALA A 180 3.60 -11.45 -23.99
CA ALA A 180 3.08 -10.15 -24.34
C ALA A 180 2.18 -10.21 -25.58
N ALA A 181 1.31 -9.21 -25.75
CA ALA A 181 0.47 -9.07 -26.95
C ALA A 181 0.25 -7.60 -27.30
N PHE A 182 0.16 -7.29 -28.59
CA PHE A 182 -0.05 -5.95 -29.11
C PHE A 182 -1.42 -5.85 -29.77
N GLY A 183 -2.21 -4.87 -29.36
CA GLY A 183 -3.48 -4.56 -30.01
C GLY A 183 -3.27 -4.04 -31.43
N ARG A 184 -4.16 -4.48 -32.32
CA ARG A 184 -4.15 -4.12 -33.73
C ARG A 184 -5.56 -3.84 -34.20
N SER A 185 -5.70 -2.78 -34.99
CA SER A 185 -6.96 -2.43 -35.64
C SER A 185 -7.42 -3.55 -36.56
N LEU A 186 -8.71 -3.91 -36.46
CA LEU A 186 -9.33 -4.89 -37.36
C LEU A 186 -9.46 -4.38 -38.80
N GLU A 187 -9.43 -3.07 -39.01
CA GLU A 187 -9.61 -2.45 -40.33
C GLU A 187 -8.35 -2.55 -41.21
N ASP A 188 -7.18 -2.28 -40.63
CA ASP A 188 -5.93 -2.15 -41.38
C ASP A 188 -4.75 -2.96 -40.80
N GLY A 189 -4.95 -3.66 -39.68
CA GLY A 189 -3.94 -4.49 -39.01
C GLY A 189 -2.83 -3.71 -38.32
N ARG A 190 -2.90 -2.38 -38.30
CA ARG A 190 -1.87 -1.53 -37.67
C ARG A 190 -2.00 -1.55 -36.16
N LEU A 191 -0.90 -1.33 -35.46
CA LEU A 191 -0.89 -1.17 -34.00
C LEU A 191 -1.92 -0.12 -33.57
N ASP A 192 -2.81 -0.49 -32.66
CA ASP A 192 -3.84 0.41 -32.12
C ASP A 192 -3.39 1.09 -30.81
N GLY A 193 -2.16 0.82 -30.36
CA GLY A 193 -1.56 1.41 -29.17
C GLY A 193 -1.65 0.54 -27.92
N LEU A 194 -2.55 -0.44 -27.86
CA LEU A 194 -2.66 -1.35 -26.72
C LEU A 194 -1.46 -2.29 -26.67
N LEU A 195 -0.82 -2.39 -25.51
CA LEU A 195 0.25 -3.33 -25.21
C LEU A 195 -0.11 -4.09 -23.92
N LEU A 196 -0.04 -5.41 -23.96
CA LEU A 196 -0.20 -6.28 -22.81
C LEU A 196 1.17 -6.79 -22.34
N ASP A 197 1.42 -6.73 -21.04
CA ASP A 197 2.63 -7.22 -20.38
C ASP A 197 3.95 -6.62 -20.93
N MET A 198 3.90 -5.33 -21.29
CA MET A 198 5.04 -4.57 -21.83
C MET A 198 5.52 -3.41 -20.94
N ALA A 199 4.98 -3.29 -19.72
CA ALA A 199 5.21 -2.14 -18.84
C ALA A 199 6.69 -1.83 -18.61
N ASP A 200 7.54 -2.85 -18.44
CA ASP A 200 8.98 -2.66 -18.23
C ASP A 200 9.67 -2.06 -19.46
N ARG A 201 9.28 -2.47 -20.68
CA ARG A 201 9.82 -1.88 -21.91
C ARG A 201 9.37 -0.44 -22.09
N VAL A 202 8.11 -0.15 -21.75
CA VAL A 202 7.56 1.21 -21.82
C VAL A 202 8.24 2.10 -20.79
N GLU A 203 8.41 1.65 -19.54
CA GLU A 203 9.13 2.41 -18.51
C GLU A 203 10.57 2.68 -18.93
N ALA A 204 11.28 1.70 -19.49
CA ALA A 204 12.66 1.88 -19.99
C ALA A 204 12.78 2.90 -21.12
N ALA A 205 11.68 3.17 -21.86
CA ALA A 205 11.62 4.17 -22.92
C ALA A 205 11.40 5.59 -22.39
N MET A 206 10.93 5.71 -21.15
CA MET A 206 10.66 6.99 -20.51
C MET A 206 11.97 7.55 -19.95
N PRO A 207 12.22 8.87 -20.06
CA PRO A 207 13.29 9.47 -19.29
C PRO A 207 13.01 9.22 -17.81
N PRO A 208 14.02 8.86 -17.01
CA PRO A 208 13.85 8.74 -15.58
C PRO A 208 13.29 10.08 -15.06
N PRO A 209 12.30 10.05 -14.15
CA PRO A 209 11.81 11.29 -13.57
C PRO A 209 12.97 12.04 -12.91
N ASP A 210 12.99 13.36 -13.07
CA ASP A 210 13.97 14.19 -12.37
C ASP A 210 13.83 13.99 -10.86
N SER A 211 14.95 14.01 -10.12
CA SER A 211 14.93 13.74 -8.68
C SER A 211 14.01 14.72 -7.94
N SER A 212 13.97 15.99 -8.36
CA SER A 212 13.09 16.99 -7.77
C SER A 212 11.59 16.68 -7.99
N ALA A 213 11.25 16.07 -9.12
CA ALA A 213 9.87 15.65 -9.40
C ALA A 213 9.47 14.43 -8.58
N VAL A 214 10.39 13.48 -8.38
CA VAL A 214 10.19 12.33 -7.47
C VAL A 214 10.01 12.82 -6.04
N GLU A 215 10.90 13.69 -5.56
CA GLU A 215 10.84 14.27 -4.21
C GLU A 215 9.52 15.02 -3.99
N ALA A 216 9.08 15.84 -4.96
CA ALA A 216 7.83 16.56 -4.87
C ALA A 216 6.61 15.62 -4.83
N ALA A 217 6.58 14.60 -5.70
CA ALA A 217 5.50 13.61 -5.75
C ALA A 217 5.44 12.78 -4.45
N VAL A 218 6.57 12.25 -4.00
CA VAL A 218 6.67 11.46 -2.76
C VAL A 218 6.31 12.32 -1.55
N GLY A 219 6.80 13.55 -1.46
CA GLY A 219 6.49 14.45 -0.35
C GLY A 219 5.01 14.84 -0.29
N ALA A 220 4.36 15.04 -1.45
CA ALA A 220 2.91 15.28 -1.49
C ALA A 220 2.12 14.04 -1.05
N TRP A 221 2.43 12.89 -1.65
CA TRP A 221 1.84 11.60 -1.33
C TRP A 221 1.98 11.27 0.17
N ALA A 222 3.17 11.44 0.73
CA ALA A 222 3.46 11.16 2.13
C ALA A 222 2.62 12.02 3.08
N ARG A 223 2.40 13.31 2.76
CA ARG A 223 1.53 14.19 3.56
C ARG A 223 0.09 13.73 3.57
N GLU A 224 -0.43 13.22 2.44
CA GLU A 224 -1.78 12.67 2.40
C GLU A 224 -1.90 11.39 3.24
N ARG A 225 -0.92 10.49 3.15
CA ARG A 225 -0.88 9.29 4.00
C ARG A 225 -0.76 9.63 5.49
N LEU A 226 -0.02 10.69 5.85
CA LEU A 226 -0.01 11.21 7.23
C LEU A 226 -1.40 11.74 7.64
N ALA A 227 -2.11 12.43 6.75
CA ALA A 227 -3.48 12.89 7.02
C ALA A 227 -4.49 11.74 7.17
N GLU A 228 -4.16 10.54 6.70
CA GLU A 228 -4.93 9.31 6.89
C GLU A 228 -4.49 8.50 8.12
N GLY A 229 -3.50 8.98 8.88
CA GLY A 229 -3.02 8.32 10.11
C GLY A 229 -1.92 7.27 9.90
N VAL A 230 -1.35 7.17 8.70
CA VAL A 230 -0.33 6.17 8.36
C VAL A 230 1.03 6.63 8.85
N THR A 231 1.65 5.86 9.74
CA THR A 231 2.95 6.15 10.36
C THR A 231 4.07 5.26 9.85
N THR A 232 3.74 4.07 9.35
CA THR A 232 4.69 3.10 8.79
C THR A 232 4.22 2.61 7.43
N LEU A 233 5.15 2.56 6.48
CA LEU A 233 4.95 2.08 5.11
C LEU A 233 5.82 0.85 4.88
N VAL A 234 5.25 -0.18 4.26
CA VAL A 234 5.99 -1.39 3.87
C VAL A 234 6.01 -1.49 2.35
N ASP A 235 7.13 -1.08 1.76
CA ASP A 235 7.34 -1.16 0.32
C ASP A 235 7.58 -2.62 -0.08
N ALA A 236 6.67 -3.15 -0.89
CA ALA A 236 6.59 -4.54 -1.30
C ALA A 236 7.03 -4.74 -2.77
N GLY A 237 7.93 -3.88 -3.27
CA GLY A 237 8.50 -3.98 -4.61
C GLY A 237 9.23 -5.32 -4.85
N PRO A 238 8.81 -6.15 -5.81
CA PRO A 238 9.45 -7.45 -6.09
C PRO A 238 10.84 -7.31 -6.73
N ARG A 239 11.19 -6.11 -7.18
CA ARG A 239 12.47 -5.76 -7.80
C ARG A 239 13.30 -4.81 -6.94
N ASN A 240 12.96 -4.62 -5.67
CA ASN A 240 13.72 -3.74 -4.79
C ASN A 240 15.17 -4.23 -4.68
N SER A 241 16.06 -3.53 -5.36
CA SER A 241 17.51 -3.74 -5.33
C SER A 241 18.19 -2.71 -4.41
N LEU A 242 19.52 -2.74 -4.37
CA LEU A 242 20.29 -1.70 -3.69
C LEU A 242 20.01 -0.27 -4.22
N SER A 243 19.64 -0.14 -5.51
CA SER A 243 19.30 1.14 -6.13
C SER A 243 17.98 1.71 -5.60
N GLU A 244 16.92 0.89 -5.57
CA GLU A 244 15.62 1.27 -5.01
C GLU A 244 15.75 1.58 -3.53
N TRP A 245 16.52 0.78 -2.79
CA TRP A 245 16.86 1.05 -1.40
C TRP A 245 17.52 2.42 -1.22
N ALA A 246 18.55 2.74 -2.01
CA ALA A 246 19.27 4.01 -1.90
C ALA A 246 18.33 5.21 -2.12
N THR A 247 17.41 5.09 -3.07
CA THR A 247 16.40 6.11 -3.37
C THR A 247 15.43 6.28 -2.21
N LEU A 248 14.79 5.18 -1.79
CA LEU A 248 13.79 5.20 -0.72
C LEU A 248 14.37 5.60 0.64
N ALA A 249 15.54 5.07 0.99
CA ALA A 249 16.24 5.41 2.22
C ALA A 249 16.73 6.87 2.21
N GLY A 250 17.11 7.41 1.04
CA GLY A 250 17.45 8.82 0.86
C GLY A 250 16.28 9.73 1.17
N LEU A 251 15.12 9.47 0.55
CA LEU A 251 13.86 10.20 0.80
C LEU A 251 13.41 10.11 2.27
N ALA A 252 13.63 8.97 2.92
CA ALA A 252 13.34 8.82 4.35
C ALA A 252 14.33 9.58 5.24
N ALA A 253 15.61 9.68 4.83
CA ALA A 253 16.65 10.35 5.59
C ALA A 253 16.57 11.88 5.52
N ASP A 254 16.15 12.44 4.39
CA ASP A 254 15.99 13.90 4.22
C ASP A 254 14.63 14.44 4.71
N GLY A 255 13.71 13.55 5.08
CA GLY A 255 12.38 13.90 5.59
C GLY A 255 11.31 14.13 4.52
N THR A 256 11.62 13.92 3.24
CA THR A 256 10.64 13.92 2.15
C THR A 256 9.60 12.82 2.35
N LEU A 257 10.05 11.65 2.82
CA LEU A 257 9.20 10.57 3.32
C LEU A 257 9.28 10.50 4.85
N PRO A 258 8.45 11.29 5.58
CA PRO A 258 8.52 11.39 7.04
C PRO A 258 8.18 10.10 7.79
N GLN A 259 7.34 9.23 7.20
CA GLN A 259 6.96 7.95 7.77
C GLN A 259 8.15 7.01 7.94
N ARG A 260 7.95 6.00 8.78
CA ARG A 260 8.90 4.89 8.92
C ARG A 260 8.74 3.97 7.73
N LEU A 261 9.84 3.43 7.25
CA LEU A 261 9.86 2.63 6.04
C LEU A 261 10.44 1.24 6.31
N VAL A 262 9.72 0.22 5.87
CA VAL A 262 10.24 -1.14 5.69
C VAL A 262 10.32 -1.38 4.18
N VAL A 263 11.48 -1.78 3.68
CA VAL A 263 11.67 -2.12 2.26
C VAL A 263 11.86 -3.62 2.16
N MET A 264 10.90 -4.32 1.55
CA MET A 264 11.07 -5.73 1.22
C MET A 264 12.16 -5.87 0.15
N GLU A 265 13.01 -6.88 0.29
CA GLU A 265 14.08 -7.17 -0.65
C GLU A 265 13.53 -8.01 -1.81
N GLY A 266 13.80 -7.62 -3.06
CA GLY A 266 13.41 -8.43 -4.20
C GLY A 266 14.16 -9.77 -4.20
N ALA A 267 13.49 -10.88 -4.50
CA ALA A 267 14.11 -12.21 -4.47
C ALA A 267 15.35 -12.35 -5.36
N ALA A 268 15.41 -11.62 -6.48
CA ALA A 268 16.57 -11.57 -7.37
C ALA A 268 17.78 -10.82 -6.77
N HIS A 269 17.57 -10.05 -5.71
CA HIS A 269 18.54 -9.19 -5.03
C HIS A 269 18.79 -9.63 -3.58
N LEU A 270 18.56 -10.91 -3.28
CA LEU A 270 18.68 -11.47 -1.94
C LEU A 270 20.06 -11.19 -1.33
N GLY A 271 20.08 -10.53 -0.17
CA GLY A 271 21.28 -10.18 0.58
C GLY A 271 21.96 -8.88 0.16
N GLU A 272 21.44 -8.14 -0.82
CA GLU A 272 22.01 -6.87 -1.27
C GLU A 272 21.66 -5.69 -0.36
N LEU A 273 20.45 -5.68 0.22
CA LEU A 273 19.95 -4.54 0.99
C LEU A 273 20.60 -4.45 2.39
N PRO A 274 21.01 -3.25 2.85
CA PRO A 274 21.45 -3.05 4.23
C PRO A 274 20.34 -3.37 5.25
N GLU A 275 20.72 -3.81 6.46
CA GLU A 275 19.75 -4.09 7.52
C GLU A 275 18.90 -2.86 7.89
N GLN A 276 19.57 -1.70 7.97
CA GLN A 276 18.98 -0.44 8.37
C GLN A 276 19.71 0.74 7.72
N ALA A 277 18.97 1.78 7.36
CA ALA A 277 19.52 3.02 6.84
C ALA A 277 20.15 3.87 7.96
N ALA A 278 21.10 4.73 7.60
CA ALA A 278 21.61 5.76 8.51
C ALA A 278 20.44 6.65 8.99
N GLY A 279 20.34 6.90 10.29
CA GLY A 279 19.22 7.64 10.90
C GLY A 279 17.98 6.79 11.24
N GLY A 280 17.94 5.51 10.83
CA GLY A 280 16.99 4.51 11.36
C GLY A 280 15.51 4.68 10.96
N ARG A 281 15.19 5.55 10.00
CA ARG A 281 13.82 5.70 9.46
C ARG A 281 13.47 4.61 8.44
N ALA A 282 14.45 3.99 7.78
CA ALA A 282 14.26 2.86 6.87
C ALA A 282 15.00 1.59 7.33
N ARG A 283 14.36 0.42 7.19
CA ARG A 283 14.93 -0.90 7.46
C ARG A 283 14.57 -1.92 6.39
N ARG A 284 15.38 -2.97 6.25
CA ARG A 284 15.07 -4.11 5.37
C ARG A 284 13.96 -4.97 6.00
N GLY A 285 13.03 -5.40 5.15
CA GLY A 285 11.92 -6.29 5.49
C GLY A 285 12.15 -7.74 5.07
N GLU A 286 11.04 -8.42 4.77
CA GLU A 286 11.00 -9.75 4.19
C GLU A 286 11.53 -9.77 2.75
N VAL A 287 11.76 -10.97 2.22
CA VAL A 287 12.05 -11.17 0.79
C VAL A 287 10.74 -11.23 0.03
N LYS A 288 10.53 -10.33 -0.92
CA LYS A 288 9.35 -10.31 -1.79
C LYS A 288 9.56 -11.21 -3.00
N VAL A 289 8.59 -12.10 -3.22
CA VAL A 289 8.51 -12.96 -4.40
C VAL A 289 7.22 -12.66 -5.15
N GLN A 290 7.36 -12.39 -6.45
CA GLN A 290 6.24 -12.41 -7.39
C GLN A 290 6.51 -13.54 -8.39
N PRO A 291 5.79 -14.67 -8.31
CA PRO A 291 6.09 -15.85 -9.12
C PRO A 291 6.17 -15.58 -10.63
N HIS A 292 5.31 -14.71 -11.18
CA HIS A 292 5.39 -14.33 -12.61
C HIS A 292 6.65 -13.53 -12.99
N ALA A 293 7.34 -12.92 -12.02
CA ALA A 293 8.59 -12.18 -12.21
C ALA A 293 9.84 -13.04 -12.00
N LEU A 294 9.68 -14.28 -11.54
CA LEU A 294 10.74 -15.28 -11.64
C LEU A 294 10.66 -15.84 -13.06
N GLU A 295 11.74 -15.72 -13.81
CA GLU A 295 11.85 -15.97 -15.26
C GLU A 295 10.97 -17.13 -15.80
N GLY A 296 9.80 -16.80 -16.36
CA GLY A 296 9.04 -17.61 -17.32
C GLY A 296 8.35 -18.88 -16.80
N ASP A 297 7.03 -18.94 -16.98
CA ASP A 297 6.12 -20.05 -16.66
C ASP A 297 5.86 -20.33 -15.16
N VAL A 298 4.75 -21.02 -14.89
CA VAL A 298 4.23 -21.39 -13.55
C VAL A 298 5.38 -21.86 -12.66
N VAL A 299 5.78 -21.01 -11.71
CA VAL A 299 6.85 -21.34 -10.76
C VAL A 299 6.50 -22.65 -10.07
N GLY A 300 7.35 -23.66 -10.27
CA GLY A 300 7.19 -24.92 -9.58
C GLY A 300 7.30 -24.70 -8.07
N VAL A 301 6.54 -25.45 -7.29
CA VAL A 301 6.61 -25.41 -5.82
C VAL A 301 8.05 -25.53 -5.33
N GLU A 302 8.88 -26.32 -6.02
CA GLU A 302 10.29 -26.51 -5.66
C GLU A 302 11.16 -25.27 -5.94
N ASP A 303 10.90 -24.54 -7.03
CA ASP A 303 11.63 -23.30 -7.34
C ASP A 303 11.31 -22.23 -6.29
N LEU A 304 10.02 -22.11 -5.92
CA LEU A 304 9.62 -21.24 -4.83
C LEU A 304 10.21 -21.70 -3.48
N ALA A 305 10.23 -23.00 -3.20
CA ALA A 305 10.84 -23.55 -1.99
C ALA A 305 12.36 -23.28 -1.95
N ALA A 306 13.05 -23.29 -3.09
CA ALA A 306 14.46 -22.93 -3.18
C ALA A 306 14.71 -21.48 -2.79
N VAL A 307 13.86 -20.55 -3.26
CA VAL A 307 13.90 -19.14 -2.82
C VAL A 307 13.64 -19.02 -1.32
N VAL A 308 12.67 -19.76 -0.79
CA VAL A 308 12.37 -19.75 0.65
C VAL A 308 13.53 -20.26 1.48
N ARG A 309 14.20 -21.34 1.05
CA ARG A 309 15.41 -21.86 1.72
C ARG A 309 16.57 -20.87 1.65
N ALA A 310 16.76 -20.19 0.52
CA ALA A 310 17.79 -19.17 0.37
C ALA A 310 17.54 -17.98 1.32
N ALA A 311 16.30 -17.48 1.38
CA ALA A 311 15.88 -16.43 2.31
C ALA A 311 16.07 -16.85 3.77
N ALA A 312 15.67 -18.07 4.13
CA ALA A 312 15.87 -18.62 5.48
C ALA A 312 17.36 -18.71 5.84
N GLY A 313 18.23 -19.10 4.89
CA GLY A 313 19.69 -19.07 5.04
C GLY A 313 20.26 -17.68 5.31
N ALA A 314 19.59 -16.63 4.84
CA ALA A 314 19.89 -15.22 5.13
C ALA A 314 19.16 -14.70 6.40
N GLY A 315 18.48 -15.56 7.15
CA GLY A 315 17.72 -15.18 8.34
C GLY A 315 16.46 -14.36 8.04
N ARG A 316 15.88 -14.55 6.85
CA ARG A 316 14.71 -13.79 6.37
C ARG A 316 13.48 -14.66 6.13
N ARG A 317 12.32 -14.06 6.36
CA ARG A 317 11.02 -14.58 5.94
C ARG A 317 10.72 -14.12 4.52
N VAL A 318 9.69 -14.72 3.93
CA VAL A 318 9.29 -14.49 2.53
C VAL A 318 7.85 -14.02 2.48
N ALA A 319 7.60 -13.04 1.63
CA ALA A 319 6.30 -12.53 1.23
C ALA A 319 6.00 -12.96 -0.21
N VAL A 320 4.99 -13.81 -0.41
CA VAL A 320 4.64 -14.33 -1.75
C VAL A 320 3.37 -13.67 -2.26
N HIS A 321 3.45 -13.03 -3.43
CA HIS A 321 2.28 -12.56 -4.16
C HIS A 321 1.43 -13.74 -4.66
N ALA A 322 0.19 -13.86 -4.16
CA ALA A 322 -0.70 -14.98 -4.45
C ALA A 322 -2.18 -14.55 -4.58
N PRO A 323 -2.59 -14.04 -5.74
CA PRO A 323 -3.96 -13.56 -5.96
C PRO A 323 -4.97 -14.66 -6.30
N THR A 324 -4.54 -15.91 -6.49
CA THR A 324 -5.40 -17.05 -6.88
C THR A 324 -5.31 -18.19 -5.87
N VAL A 325 -6.30 -19.09 -5.87
CA VAL A 325 -6.29 -20.28 -4.99
C VAL A 325 -5.05 -21.14 -5.25
N GLU A 326 -4.68 -21.31 -6.51
CA GLU A 326 -3.53 -22.12 -6.94
C GLU A 326 -2.22 -21.51 -6.47
N SER A 327 -2.05 -20.19 -6.58
CA SER A 327 -0.85 -19.50 -6.12
C SER A 327 -0.73 -19.51 -4.58
N VAL A 328 -1.85 -19.44 -3.86
CA VAL A 328 -1.85 -19.60 -2.39
C VAL A 328 -1.43 -21.02 -2.00
N ARG A 329 -1.99 -22.06 -2.66
CA ARG A 329 -1.60 -23.46 -2.41
C ARG A 329 -0.11 -23.68 -2.70
N ALA A 330 0.36 -23.19 -3.84
CA ALA A 330 1.77 -23.30 -4.22
C ALA A 330 2.70 -22.61 -3.20
N ALA A 331 2.32 -21.42 -2.71
CA ALA A 331 3.08 -20.73 -1.66
C ALA A 331 3.15 -21.52 -0.36
N LEU A 332 2.00 -22.04 0.11
CA LEU A 332 1.92 -22.83 1.34
C LEU A 332 2.73 -24.13 1.24
N ASP A 333 2.63 -24.83 0.11
CA ASP A 333 3.39 -26.06 -0.14
C ASP A 333 4.89 -25.77 -0.23
N ALA A 334 5.28 -24.66 -0.85
CA ALA A 334 6.68 -24.23 -0.91
C ALA A 334 7.26 -23.89 0.47
N PHE A 335 6.49 -23.19 1.32
CA PHE A 335 6.91 -22.92 2.69
C PHE A 335 7.13 -24.21 3.49
N ARG A 336 6.21 -25.18 3.37
CA ARG A 336 6.32 -26.49 4.03
C ARG A 336 7.49 -27.32 3.50
N ALA A 337 7.73 -27.29 2.19
CA ALA A 337 8.85 -27.99 1.56
C ALA A 337 10.21 -27.37 1.95
N ALA A 338 10.25 -26.06 2.20
CA ALA A 338 11.45 -25.34 2.57
C ALA A 338 11.84 -25.49 4.04
N GLY A 339 10.89 -25.72 4.95
CA GLY A 339 11.15 -25.88 6.38
C GLY A 339 9.98 -25.42 7.25
N ASP A 340 10.26 -24.61 8.28
CA ASP A 340 9.25 -24.08 9.20
C ASP A 340 8.47 -22.93 8.52
N PRO A 341 7.18 -23.12 8.19
CA PRO A 341 6.39 -22.14 7.46
C PRO A 341 6.01 -20.91 8.30
N ARG A 342 6.20 -20.96 9.64
CA ARG A 342 5.75 -19.89 10.54
C ARG A 342 6.42 -18.56 10.24
N GLY A 343 5.61 -17.51 10.17
CA GLY A 343 6.07 -16.13 9.94
C GLY A 343 6.37 -15.79 8.48
N HIS A 344 6.26 -16.73 7.55
CA HIS A 344 6.09 -16.38 6.13
C HIS A 344 4.71 -15.75 5.91
N ARG A 345 4.56 -14.97 4.85
CA ARG A 345 3.32 -14.25 4.55
C ARG A 345 2.87 -14.42 3.10
N ILE A 346 1.55 -14.49 2.93
CA ILE A 346 0.88 -14.57 1.63
C ILE A 346 0.18 -13.24 1.39
N GLU A 347 0.47 -12.63 0.24
CA GLU A 347 -0.13 -11.36 -0.15
C GLU A 347 -1.41 -11.60 -0.96
N HIS A 348 -2.40 -10.74 -0.71
CA HIS A 348 -3.73 -10.71 -1.32
C HIS A 348 -4.64 -11.82 -0.82
N ALA A 349 -4.44 -13.05 -1.27
CA ALA A 349 -5.28 -14.21 -0.98
C ALA A 349 -6.80 -13.90 -0.98
N PRO A 350 -7.35 -13.28 -2.05
CA PRO A 350 -8.74 -12.83 -2.07
C PRO A 350 -9.74 -13.99 -2.10
N LEU A 351 -9.32 -15.17 -2.56
CA LEU A 351 -10.14 -16.38 -2.63
C LEU A 351 -9.47 -17.48 -1.79
N LEU A 352 -10.04 -17.80 -0.63
CA LEU A 352 -9.53 -18.82 0.27
C LEU A 352 -10.63 -19.84 0.60
N PRO A 353 -10.61 -21.02 -0.03
CA PRO A 353 -11.42 -22.15 0.43
C PRO A 353 -11.17 -22.46 1.92
N ARG A 354 -12.18 -22.95 2.64
CA ARG A 354 -12.11 -23.22 4.10
C ARG A 354 -10.93 -24.12 4.47
N ASP A 355 -10.67 -25.17 3.70
CA ASP A 355 -9.52 -26.08 3.91
C ASP A 355 -8.19 -25.34 3.83
N LEU A 356 -8.10 -24.32 2.97
CA LEU A 356 -6.89 -23.52 2.81
C LEU A 356 -6.73 -22.51 3.94
N VAL A 357 -7.82 -21.93 4.45
CA VAL A 357 -7.79 -21.08 5.66
C VAL A 357 -7.26 -21.87 6.86
N GLU A 358 -7.79 -23.07 7.09
CA GLU A 358 -7.35 -23.96 8.18
C GLU A 358 -5.88 -24.36 8.02
N ALA A 359 -5.46 -24.70 6.80
CA ALA A 359 -4.08 -25.07 6.50
C ALA A 359 -3.08 -23.91 6.68
N ILE A 360 -3.47 -22.67 6.36
CA ILE A 360 -2.67 -21.46 6.60
C ILE A 360 -2.52 -21.23 8.11
N ALA A 361 -3.61 -21.34 8.86
CA ALA A 361 -3.61 -21.18 10.31
C ALA A 361 -2.72 -22.22 11.01
N GLU A 362 -2.85 -23.50 10.65
CA GLU A 362 -2.03 -24.58 11.20
C GLU A 362 -0.53 -24.38 10.91
N ALA A 363 -0.21 -23.84 9.73
CA ALA A 363 1.16 -23.53 9.35
C ALA A 363 1.73 -22.27 10.05
N GLY A 364 0.89 -21.46 10.70
CA GLY A 364 1.28 -20.17 11.26
C GLY A 364 1.79 -19.17 10.20
N VAL A 365 1.24 -19.27 8.98
CA VAL A 365 1.49 -18.35 7.88
C VAL A 365 0.54 -17.16 8.01
N ALA A 366 1.05 -15.95 7.79
CA ALA A 366 0.24 -14.74 7.83
C ALA A 366 -0.40 -14.43 6.47
N VAL A 367 -1.49 -13.67 6.50
CA VAL A 367 -2.16 -13.16 5.29
C VAL A 367 -2.20 -11.63 5.33
N VAL A 368 -1.85 -11.00 4.21
CA VAL A 368 -1.98 -9.54 4.03
C VAL A 368 -2.98 -9.24 2.94
N ALA A 369 -4.11 -8.66 3.33
CA ALA A 369 -5.26 -8.41 2.45
C ALA A 369 -5.49 -6.92 2.19
N GLN A 370 -6.28 -6.61 1.15
CA GLN A 370 -6.54 -5.24 0.69
C GLN A 370 -8.04 -4.94 0.73
N PRO A 371 -8.60 -4.50 1.88
CA PRO A 371 -10.03 -4.27 2.00
C PRO A 371 -10.58 -3.15 1.12
N GLY A 372 -9.73 -2.22 0.66
CA GLY A 372 -10.11 -1.20 -0.33
C GLY A 372 -10.65 -1.78 -1.64
N LEU A 373 -10.13 -2.95 -2.04
CA LEU A 373 -10.54 -3.66 -3.26
C LEU A 373 -12.03 -4.04 -3.26
N LEU A 374 -12.65 -4.23 -2.09
CA LEU A 374 -14.08 -4.54 -1.97
C LEU A 374 -15.00 -3.49 -2.62
N THR A 375 -14.54 -2.25 -2.69
CA THR A 375 -15.29 -1.13 -3.28
C THR A 375 -14.80 -0.74 -4.66
N GLU A 376 -13.58 -1.18 -4.98
CA GLU A 376 -12.81 -0.66 -6.09
C GLU A 376 -12.80 -1.62 -7.28
N VAL A 377 -12.84 -2.94 -7.06
CA VAL A 377 -12.80 -3.95 -8.12
C VAL A 377 -14.07 -4.81 -8.23
N THR A 378 -15.19 -4.33 -7.68
CA THR A 378 -16.51 -5.00 -7.71
C THR A 378 -16.88 -5.56 -9.08
N ALA A 379 -16.86 -4.69 -10.10
CA ALA A 379 -17.26 -5.07 -11.46
C ALA A 379 -16.36 -6.18 -12.04
N ARG A 380 -15.07 -6.17 -11.69
CA ARG A 380 -14.11 -7.19 -12.13
C ARG A 380 -14.40 -8.55 -11.50
N TYR A 381 -14.71 -8.60 -10.21
CA TYR A 381 -15.12 -9.85 -9.57
C TYR A 381 -16.42 -10.41 -10.16
N GLU A 382 -17.39 -9.56 -10.48
CA GLU A 382 -18.64 -10.00 -11.12
C GLU A 382 -18.42 -10.58 -12.52
N GLN A 383 -17.43 -10.07 -13.26
CA GLN A 383 -17.09 -10.54 -14.60
C GLN A 383 -16.23 -11.82 -14.58
N LEU A 384 -15.26 -11.91 -13.67
CA LEU A 384 -14.26 -12.98 -13.68
C LEU A 384 -14.64 -14.19 -12.83
N LEU A 385 -15.47 -14.01 -11.79
CA LEU A 385 -15.73 -15.06 -10.81
C LEU A 385 -17.16 -15.60 -10.96
N SER A 386 -17.25 -16.93 -10.92
CA SER A 386 -18.53 -17.62 -10.82
C SER A 386 -19.26 -17.24 -9.52
N PRO A 387 -20.60 -17.38 -9.46
CA PRO A 387 -21.36 -17.16 -8.22
C PRO A 387 -20.80 -17.95 -7.03
N ALA A 388 -20.38 -19.20 -7.25
CA ALA A 388 -19.81 -20.07 -6.22
C ALA A 388 -18.41 -19.63 -5.74
N GLU A 389 -17.64 -18.91 -6.55
CA GLU A 389 -16.37 -18.32 -6.13
C GLU A 389 -16.59 -17.04 -5.31
N ARG A 390 -17.60 -16.23 -5.67
CA ARG A 390 -17.96 -15.03 -4.93
C ARG A 390 -18.47 -15.32 -3.52
N GLU A 391 -19.05 -16.50 -3.29
CA GLU A 391 -19.39 -17.01 -1.95
C GLU A 391 -18.18 -17.35 -1.07
N ARG A 392 -16.94 -17.24 -1.61
CA ARG A 392 -15.68 -17.52 -0.90
C ARG A 392 -14.69 -16.36 -0.96
N LEU A 393 -15.14 -15.18 -1.39
CA LEU A 393 -14.32 -13.98 -1.45
C LEU A 393 -14.05 -13.42 -0.05
N HIS A 394 -12.79 -13.08 0.19
CA HIS A 394 -12.30 -12.38 1.36
C HIS A 394 -12.80 -12.98 2.69
N PRO A 395 -12.50 -14.26 3.00
CA PRO A 395 -13.06 -14.94 4.15
C PRO A 395 -12.35 -14.57 5.47
N TRP A 396 -12.37 -13.28 5.80
CA TRP A 396 -11.63 -12.73 6.93
C TRP A 396 -12.20 -13.15 8.28
N ARG A 397 -13.53 -13.27 8.43
CA ARG A 397 -14.14 -13.82 9.64
C ARG A 397 -13.67 -15.24 9.90
N ASP A 398 -13.69 -16.09 8.88
CA ASP A 398 -13.19 -17.46 8.98
C ASP A 398 -11.68 -17.48 9.30
N ALA A 399 -10.88 -16.62 8.66
CA ALA A 399 -9.46 -16.50 8.93
C ALA A 399 -9.15 -16.11 10.38
N ILE A 400 -9.85 -15.10 10.92
CA ILE A 400 -9.72 -14.68 12.32
C ILE A 400 -10.12 -15.82 13.26
N ASN A 401 -11.25 -16.48 13.00
CA ASN A 401 -11.73 -17.60 13.82
C ASN A 401 -10.76 -18.79 13.83
N ALA A 402 -10.08 -19.05 12.71
CA ALA A 402 -9.07 -20.09 12.60
C ALA A 402 -7.73 -19.71 13.27
N GLY A 403 -7.52 -18.44 13.62
CA GLY A 403 -6.28 -17.93 14.21
C GLY A 403 -5.21 -17.51 13.19
N VAL A 404 -5.60 -17.22 11.95
CA VAL A 404 -4.70 -16.63 10.96
C VAL A 404 -4.28 -15.24 11.41
N THR A 405 -2.98 -14.94 11.39
CA THR A 405 -2.50 -13.57 11.60
C THR A 405 -2.81 -12.75 10.36
N LEU A 406 -3.76 -11.82 10.48
CA LEU A 406 -4.23 -10.97 9.40
C LEU A 406 -3.63 -9.56 9.52
N ALA A 407 -3.12 -9.04 8.40
CA ALA A 407 -2.79 -7.63 8.25
C ALA A 407 -3.54 -7.03 7.05
N PHE A 408 -3.77 -5.72 7.12
CA PHE A 408 -4.33 -4.96 6.02
C PHE A 408 -3.31 -4.03 5.37
N SER A 409 -3.60 -3.71 4.12
CA SER A 409 -2.75 -2.89 3.27
C SER A 409 -3.57 -2.19 2.18
N SER A 410 -3.04 -1.11 1.63
CA SER A 410 -3.68 -0.41 0.51
C SER A 410 -3.35 -1.06 -0.83
N ASP A 411 -2.16 -1.68 -0.95
CA ASP A 411 -1.54 -2.07 -2.22
C ASP A 411 -1.45 -0.88 -3.19
N ALA A 412 -1.25 0.34 -2.66
CA ALA A 412 -1.16 1.54 -3.48
C ALA A 412 -0.06 1.39 -4.54
N PRO A 413 -0.31 1.79 -5.80
CA PRO A 413 -1.46 2.57 -6.28
C PRO A 413 -2.74 1.78 -6.65
N VAL A 414 -2.78 0.46 -6.46
CA VAL A 414 -3.90 -0.39 -6.92
C VAL A 414 -5.20 0.00 -6.24
N SER A 415 -5.17 0.23 -4.92
CA SER A 415 -6.27 0.82 -4.16
C SER A 415 -5.82 2.12 -3.49
N ARG A 416 -6.73 3.10 -3.46
CA ARG A 416 -6.50 4.40 -2.81
C ARG A 416 -7.23 4.56 -1.48
N SER A 417 -7.87 3.49 -1.00
CA SER A 417 -8.64 3.54 0.23
C SER A 417 -7.72 3.57 1.44
N GLY A 418 -7.72 4.68 2.19
CA GLY A 418 -7.00 4.79 3.45
C GLY A 418 -7.54 3.87 4.56
N PRO A 419 -6.81 3.69 5.68
CA PRO A 419 -7.10 2.67 6.69
C PRO A 419 -8.52 2.73 7.26
N LEU A 420 -9.03 3.93 7.55
CA LEU A 420 -10.37 4.13 8.11
C LEU A 420 -11.47 3.74 7.11
N ALA A 421 -11.40 4.24 5.87
CA ALA A 421 -12.36 3.91 4.82
C ALA A 421 -12.37 2.41 4.51
N ALA A 422 -11.18 1.81 4.42
CA ALA A 422 -11.02 0.39 4.14
C ALA A 422 -11.48 -0.47 5.33
N SER A 423 -11.35 0.01 6.58
CA SER A 423 -11.89 -0.68 7.76
C SER A 423 -13.41 -0.74 7.75
N THR A 424 -14.12 0.35 7.43
CA THR A 424 -15.58 0.32 7.24
C THR A 424 -15.97 -0.64 6.10
N ALA A 425 -15.19 -0.68 5.01
CA ALA A 425 -15.45 -1.59 3.91
C ALA A 425 -15.39 -3.06 4.36
N ALA A 426 -14.42 -3.41 5.23
CA ALA A 426 -14.27 -4.75 5.77
C ALA A 426 -15.30 -5.12 6.85
N SER A 427 -15.85 -4.13 7.54
CA SER A 427 -16.83 -4.33 8.61
C SER A 427 -18.29 -4.20 8.18
N SER A 428 -18.54 -4.07 6.87
CA SER A 428 -19.88 -3.97 6.31
C SER A 428 -20.16 -5.20 5.45
N GLU A 429 -21.37 -5.76 5.55
CA GLU A 429 -21.83 -6.77 4.58
C GLU A 429 -21.88 -6.16 3.18
N ARG A 430 -21.25 -6.82 2.20
CA ARG A 430 -21.18 -6.36 0.80
C ARG A 430 -21.41 -7.51 -0.17
N PRO A 431 -22.67 -7.84 -0.46
CA PRO A 431 -22.99 -8.92 -1.38
C PRO A 431 -22.28 -8.77 -2.72
N GLY A 432 -21.59 -9.82 -3.17
CA GLY A 432 -20.90 -9.86 -4.46
C GLY A 432 -19.41 -9.50 -4.40
N THR A 433 -18.95 -8.79 -3.37
CA THR A 433 -17.51 -8.51 -3.17
C THR A 433 -16.97 -9.02 -1.85
N LEU A 434 -17.82 -9.22 -0.84
CA LEU A 434 -17.52 -9.92 0.38
C LEU A 434 -18.48 -11.11 0.51
N ALA A 435 -17.95 -12.29 0.82
CA ALA A 435 -18.79 -13.45 1.04
C ALA A 435 -19.71 -13.25 2.27
N PRO A 436 -20.95 -13.76 2.25
CA PRO A 436 -21.88 -13.60 3.36
C PRO A 436 -21.30 -14.07 4.70
N GLY A 437 -21.43 -13.23 5.74
CA GLY A 437 -20.92 -13.54 7.08
C GLY A 437 -19.41 -13.42 7.23
N GLN A 438 -18.70 -12.90 6.22
CA GLN A 438 -17.27 -12.63 6.30
C GLN A 438 -16.93 -11.20 6.73
N ALA A 439 -17.94 -10.35 6.98
CA ALA A 439 -17.73 -9.07 7.62
C ALA A 439 -17.11 -9.26 9.02
N ILE A 440 -16.10 -8.43 9.30
CA ILE A 440 -15.39 -8.43 10.58
C ILE A 440 -15.84 -7.24 11.44
N GLU A 441 -15.52 -7.25 12.73
CA GLU A 441 -15.83 -6.11 13.59
C GLU A 441 -14.88 -4.93 13.25
N PRO A 442 -15.33 -3.66 13.41
CA PRO A 442 -14.47 -2.50 13.16
C PRO A 442 -13.13 -2.54 13.91
N PHE A 443 -13.11 -3.04 15.15
CA PHE A 443 -11.88 -3.15 15.93
C PHE A 443 -10.93 -4.26 15.43
N GLU A 444 -11.45 -5.31 14.81
CA GLU A 444 -10.64 -6.35 14.17
C GLU A 444 -9.99 -5.79 12.89
N ALA A 445 -10.74 -5.00 12.13
CA ALA A 445 -10.21 -4.32 10.95
C ALA A 445 -9.11 -3.32 11.32
N LEU A 446 -9.31 -2.50 12.37
CA LEU A 446 -8.30 -1.57 12.88
C LEU A 446 -7.07 -2.30 13.46
N ALA A 447 -7.27 -3.47 14.10
CA ALA A 447 -6.16 -4.31 14.56
C ALA A 447 -5.31 -4.80 13.39
N ALA A 448 -5.92 -5.17 12.25
CA ALA A 448 -5.19 -5.59 11.05
C ALA A 448 -4.32 -4.48 10.44
N TRP A 449 -4.67 -3.19 10.63
CA TRP A 449 -3.83 -2.04 10.26
C TRP A 449 -2.80 -1.64 11.34
N THR A 450 -2.84 -2.23 12.53
CA THR A 450 -2.00 -1.84 13.67
C THR A 450 -1.23 -3.05 14.22
N SER A 451 -1.74 -3.72 15.24
CA SER A 451 -1.07 -4.84 15.90
C SER A 451 -0.89 -6.07 14.98
N GLY A 452 -1.85 -6.34 14.10
CA GLY A 452 -1.76 -7.38 13.07
C GLY A 452 -0.65 -7.07 12.05
N ALA A 453 -0.69 -5.89 11.44
CA ALA A 453 0.38 -5.43 10.55
C ALA A 453 1.76 -5.39 11.22
N ALA A 454 1.84 -4.96 12.48
CA ALA A 454 3.08 -4.96 13.25
C ALA A 454 3.64 -6.39 13.43
N ALA A 455 2.77 -7.35 13.77
CA ALA A 455 3.16 -8.75 13.91
C ALA A 455 3.65 -9.34 12.58
N VAL A 456 2.92 -9.09 11.48
CA VAL A 456 3.28 -9.61 10.15
C VAL A 456 4.59 -9.04 9.62
N CYS A 457 4.89 -7.78 9.93
CA CYS A 457 6.10 -7.09 9.45
C CYS A 457 7.28 -7.14 10.45
N ALA A 458 7.18 -7.97 11.50
CA ALA A 458 8.15 -8.08 12.58
C ALA A 458 8.54 -6.71 13.18
N LEU A 459 7.53 -5.92 13.56
CA LEU A 459 7.65 -4.60 14.17
C LEU A 459 7.23 -4.66 15.65
N ASP A 460 8.04 -5.33 16.48
CA ASP A 460 7.73 -5.54 17.91
C ASP A 460 7.71 -4.25 18.73
N ASP A 461 8.21 -3.14 18.19
CA ASP A 461 8.33 -1.86 18.89
C ASP A 461 7.10 -0.96 18.75
N ARG A 462 6.08 -1.34 17.97
CA ARG A 462 4.88 -0.53 17.70
C ARG A 462 3.62 -1.40 17.46
N GLY A 463 2.53 -0.77 17.03
CA GLY A 463 1.24 -1.44 16.81
C GLY A 463 0.37 -1.56 18.07
N ARG A 464 0.84 -1.06 19.22
CA ARG A 464 0.12 -0.97 20.50
C ARG A 464 0.45 0.32 21.24
N VAL A 465 -0.49 0.84 22.02
CA VAL A 465 -0.26 2.03 22.87
C VAL A 465 0.16 1.56 24.27
N GLU A 466 1.44 1.27 24.44
CA GLU A 466 2.01 0.74 25.68
C GLU A 466 3.34 1.45 26.02
N PRO A 467 3.65 1.68 27.32
CA PRO A 467 4.95 2.21 27.71
C PRO A 467 6.12 1.37 27.16
N GLY A 468 7.17 2.05 26.69
CA GLY A 468 8.36 1.45 26.07
C GLY A 468 8.27 1.28 24.55
N ARG A 469 7.06 1.27 23.98
CA ARG A 469 6.86 1.26 22.52
C ARG A 469 7.24 2.61 21.91
N VAL A 470 7.50 2.60 20.60
CA VAL A 470 7.66 3.81 19.80
C VAL A 470 6.35 4.60 19.82
N ALA A 471 6.44 5.93 19.92
CA ALA A 471 5.30 6.84 19.86
C ALA A 471 4.86 7.07 18.40
N ASP A 472 4.44 6.00 17.73
CA ASP A 472 3.73 6.05 16.45
C ASP A 472 2.23 5.99 16.77
N LEU A 473 1.54 7.13 16.68
CA LEU A 473 0.16 7.30 17.15
C LEU A 473 -0.69 8.04 16.13
N VAL A 474 -1.99 7.75 16.13
CA VAL A 474 -2.99 8.53 15.40
C VAL A 474 -4.09 8.97 16.37
N VAL A 475 -4.48 10.24 16.26
CA VAL A 475 -5.58 10.83 17.03
C VAL A 475 -6.77 10.99 16.09
N VAL A 476 -7.92 10.47 16.48
CA VAL A 476 -9.10 10.33 15.62
C VAL A 476 -10.35 10.81 16.34
N GLU A 477 -11.16 11.63 15.67
CA GLU A 477 -12.47 12.07 16.12
C GLU A 477 -13.57 11.36 15.32
N GLY A 478 -14.60 10.85 16.00
CA GLY A 478 -15.76 10.24 15.35
C GLY A 478 -16.10 8.84 15.86
N PRO A 479 -17.05 8.16 15.20
CA PRO A 479 -17.64 6.91 15.66
C PRO A 479 -16.79 5.69 15.27
N LEU A 480 -15.56 5.61 15.78
CA LEU A 480 -14.57 4.61 15.37
C LEU A 480 -15.03 3.16 15.60
N GLU A 481 -15.86 2.94 16.62
CA GLU A 481 -16.38 1.62 16.98
C GLU A 481 -17.50 1.11 16.05
N THR A 482 -18.10 1.97 15.23
CA THR A 482 -19.26 1.61 14.39
C THR A 482 -19.09 1.99 12.93
N ASP A 483 -18.41 3.11 12.63
CA ASP A 483 -18.15 3.58 11.29
C ASP A 483 -16.79 4.33 11.21
N PRO A 484 -15.67 3.59 11.13
CA PRO A 484 -14.35 4.17 10.96
C PRO A 484 -14.24 5.22 9.83
N ALA A 485 -14.91 5.02 8.69
CA ALA A 485 -14.89 5.93 7.54
C ALA A 485 -15.51 7.31 7.82
N ALA A 486 -16.43 7.40 8.78
CA ALA A 486 -16.99 8.68 9.23
C ALA A 486 -16.06 9.44 10.19
N CYS A 487 -14.95 8.83 10.59
CA CYS A 487 -13.99 9.47 11.48
C CYS A 487 -13.05 10.42 10.74
N ARG A 488 -12.56 11.43 11.48
CA ARG A 488 -11.56 12.39 11.03
C ARG A 488 -10.27 12.20 11.79
N VAL A 489 -9.15 12.07 11.09
CA VAL A 489 -7.82 12.14 11.72
C VAL A 489 -7.56 13.58 12.15
N LEU A 490 -7.19 13.74 13.42
CA LEU A 490 -6.86 15.02 14.05
C LEU A 490 -5.36 15.25 14.12
N ALA A 491 -4.58 14.21 14.37
CA ALA A 491 -3.12 14.28 14.40
C ALA A 491 -2.49 12.93 14.09
N THR A 492 -1.30 12.96 13.50
CA THR A 492 -0.47 11.77 13.25
C THR A 492 0.93 12.02 13.80
N VAL A 493 1.35 11.12 14.68
CA VAL A 493 2.61 11.19 15.40
C VAL A 493 3.50 10.06 14.92
N VAL A 494 4.72 10.37 14.49
CA VAL A 494 5.72 9.38 14.08
C VAL A 494 6.95 9.56 14.96
N ALA A 495 7.32 8.51 15.70
CA ALA A 495 8.41 8.56 16.65
C ALA A 495 8.32 9.76 17.61
N GLY A 496 7.12 10.07 18.12
CA GLY A 496 6.86 11.21 19.02
C GLY A 496 6.80 12.59 18.35
N GLU A 497 7.12 12.69 17.06
CA GLU A 497 7.03 13.92 16.28
C GLU A 497 5.64 14.07 15.68
N VAL A 498 4.95 15.19 15.92
CA VAL A 498 3.63 15.47 15.32
C VAL A 498 3.83 15.94 13.88
N LEU A 499 3.59 15.05 12.91
CA LEU A 499 3.85 15.29 11.49
C LEU A 499 2.60 15.64 10.68
N TYR A 500 1.42 15.42 11.26
CA TYR A 500 0.16 15.95 10.77
C TYR A 500 -0.68 16.45 11.95
N GLU A 501 -1.34 17.58 11.75
CA GLU A 501 -2.31 18.15 12.66
C GLU A 501 -3.40 18.82 11.84
N ALA A 502 -4.65 18.40 12.04
CA ALA A 502 -5.79 18.93 11.31
C ALA A 502 -6.05 20.40 11.71
N PRO A 503 -6.57 21.24 10.80
CA PRO A 503 -6.90 22.62 11.13
C PRO A 503 -7.82 22.72 12.36
N GLY A 504 -7.45 23.57 13.31
CA GLY A 504 -8.20 23.81 14.55
C GLY A 504 -7.83 22.88 15.71
N VAL A 505 -6.97 21.88 15.49
CA VAL A 505 -6.29 21.14 16.56
C VAL A 505 -5.04 21.96 16.93
N GLY A 506 -4.90 22.37 18.20
CA GLY A 506 -3.67 23.04 18.68
C GLY A 506 -3.68 24.57 18.83
N SER A 507 -4.81 25.29 18.66
CA SER A 507 -4.87 26.75 18.97
C SER A 507 -5.32 27.07 20.42
N ALA A 508 -4.98 26.21 21.38
CA ALA A 508 -5.00 26.57 22.80
C ALA A 508 -3.56 26.89 23.21
N GLY A 509 -3.01 27.96 22.64
CA GLY A 509 -1.71 28.48 23.05
C GLY A 509 -1.77 28.83 24.54
N SER A 510 -0.95 28.13 25.32
CA SER A 510 -0.63 28.45 26.71
C SER A 510 -0.15 29.90 26.83
N ARG A 511 -0.97 30.75 27.42
CA ARG A 511 -0.53 31.85 28.28
C ARG A 511 -1.44 31.88 29.49
N ASP A 512 -0.99 31.21 30.54
CA ASP A 512 -0.92 31.77 31.89
C ASP A 512 0.25 31.11 32.65
#